data_AF-A0A8H5KC87-F1
#
_entry.id   AF-A0A8H5KC87-F1
#
_cell.length_a   1.000
_cell.length_b   1.000
_cell.length_c   1.000
_cell.angle_alpha   90.00
_cell.angle_beta   90.00
_cell.angle_gamma   90.00
#
_symmetry.space_group_name_H-M   'P 1'
#
loop_
_entity.id
_entity.type
_entity.pdbx_description
1 polymer ?
#
loop_
_entity_poly.entity_id
_entity_poly.type
_entity_poly.pdbx_seq_one_letter_code
_entity_poly.pdbx_strand_id
1 'polypeptide(L)'
;MVSYQQFERDLATRDLFKNRITTLNGFREVLENSYFLALDTEHVAITSASDRVLHQVGLAFTKTLNSRHPPCLPRERGMIRPVRRLYHFVEDNNMEVLTFNFNTIQELGDGILRLGGFKGMPIRRAHRFGEERDKKLVLVGFGMGADWTYLSANFPAAIPFFSAWIDLGDIVMDITSSPPSQYPSLEFLIQTFGYWWKDIKSGRRCRREGNADNAGDDVVTTLALAQALLDKGNHSTLLFEHACFRIASAGKVRNFYDPAKCFVATIRSNGLLPINISTSIRIAREFIDFHPVGTGLFSIEVGYVTFRSQEELDYFLSCVNGMVLHTGETLSAQRYIQINTETPEDKKLKEEKRVMRNKKREADVEEVVELRDLFS
;
A
#
# COMPACT_ATOMS: atom_id res chain seq x y z
N MET A 1 -17.36 6.70 0.34
CA MET A 1 -16.22 7.48 0.88
C MET A 1 -16.31 8.90 0.37
N VAL A 2 -16.07 9.84 1.27
CA VAL A 2 -16.10 11.29 1.03
C VAL A 2 -14.85 11.67 0.23
N SER A 3 -14.96 12.57 -0.75
CA SER A 3 -13.78 13.02 -1.52
C SER A 3 -13.00 14.07 -0.73
N TYR A 4 -11.68 14.18 -0.93
CA TYR A 4 -10.86 15.22 -0.28
C TYR A 4 -11.42 16.64 -0.46
N GLN A 5 -12.07 16.92 -1.60
CA GLN A 5 -12.73 18.20 -1.88
C GLN A 5 -13.91 18.52 -0.94
N GLN A 6 -14.51 17.52 -0.30
CA GLN A 6 -15.61 17.74 0.65
C GLN A 6 -15.08 18.17 2.03
N PHE A 7 -13.93 17.64 2.49
CA PHE A 7 -13.29 18.08 3.74
C PHE A 7 -12.75 19.51 3.66
N GLU A 8 -12.32 19.98 2.49
CA GLU A 8 -11.95 21.39 2.28
C GLU A 8 -13.10 22.39 2.50
N ARG A 9 -14.35 21.91 2.39
CA ARG A 9 -15.56 22.74 2.49
C ARG A 9 -16.22 22.67 3.87
N ASP A 10 -15.97 21.63 4.64
CA ASP A 10 -16.55 21.45 5.97
C ASP A 10 -15.82 22.33 7.00
N LEU A 11 -16.57 23.24 7.64
CA LEU A 11 -16.03 24.17 8.64
C LEU A 11 -15.29 23.47 9.78
N ALA A 12 -15.71 22.27 10.19
CA ALA A 12 -15.10 21.56 11.31
C ALA A 12 -13.71 20.98 10.99
N THR A 13 -13.44 20.70 9.70
CA THR A 13 -12.21 20.04 9.26
C THR A 13 -11.33 20.91 8.40
N ARG A 14 -11.89 21.97 7.80
CA ARG A 14 -11.26 22.86 6.81
C ARG A 14 -9.93 23.43 7.25
N ASP A 15 -9.81 23.90 8.48
CA ASP A 15 -8.58 24.58 8.93
C ASP A 15 -7.42 23.60 9.08
N LEU A 16 -7.67 22.42 9.67
CA LEU A 16 -6.68 21.35 9.70
C LEU A 16 -6.39 20.82 8.30
N PHE A 17 -7.43 20.61 7.48
CA PHE A 17 -7.30 20.05 6.14
C PHE A 17 -6.40 20.91 5.24
N LYS A 18 -6.50 22.24 5.36
CA LYS A 18 -5.61 23.19 4.66
C LYS A 18 -4.15 23.14 5.15
N ASN A 19 -3.92 22.77 6.40
CA ASN A 19 -2.58 22.60 6.97
C ASN A 19 -1.99 21.22 6.63
N ARG A 20 -2.17 20.77 5.38
CA ARG A 20 -1.58 19.54 4.85
C ARG A 20 -0.13 19.77 4.47
N ILE A 21 0.78 18.93 4.95
CA ILE A 21 2.19 18.95 4.56
C ILE A 21 2.37 17.92 3.45
N THR A 22 2.70 18.39 2.25
CA THR A 22 2.79 17.54 1.04
C THR A 22 4.21 17.39 0.52
N THR A 23 5.18 18.11 1.09
CA THR A 23 6.58 18.09 0.63
C THR A 23 7.52 17.58 1.71
N LEU A 24 8.61 16.95 1.31
CA LEU A 24 9.65 16.48 2.21
C LEU A 24 10.30 17.64 2.99
N ASN A 25 10.45 18.81 2.36
CA ASN A 25 10.98 19.99 3.04
C ASN A 25 10.03 20.49 4.13
N GLY A 26 8.73 20.58 3.85
CA GLY A 26 7.73 20.91 4.86
C GLY A 26 7.71 19.88 5.99
N PHE A 27 7.90 18.60 5.69
CA PHE A 27 8.01 17.57 6.72
C PHE A 27 9.25 17.78 7.60
N ARG A 28 10.40 18.14 7.03
CA ARG A 28 11.61 18.45 7.82
C ARG A 28 11.44 19.66 8.73
N GLU A 29 10.77 20.71 8.25
CA GLU A 29 10.54 21.94 9.03
C GLU A 29 9.73 21.69 10.31
N VAL A 30 8.83 20.71 10.30
CA VAL A 30 7.99 20.43 11.48
C VAL A 30 8.62 19.47 12.49
N LEU A 31 9.74 18.82 12.18
CA LEU A 31 10.35 17.80 13.06
C LEU A 31 10.78 18.32 14.42
N GLU A 32 11.41 19.49 14.46
CA GLU A 32 12.05 19.99 15.68
C GLU A 32 11.01 20.42 16.74
N ASN A 33 9.86 20.92 16.26
CA ASN A 33 8.85 21.59 17.08
C ASN A 33 7.52 20.83 17.16
N SER A 34 7.49 19.57 16.73
CA SER A 34 6.25 18.78 16.73
C SER A 34 6.38 17.42 17.40
N TYR A 35 5.25 16.92 17.85
CA TYR A 35 5.01 15.51 18.14
C TYR A 35 4.15 14.91 17.04
N PHE A 36 4.24 13.59 16.89
CA PHE A 36 3.60 12.86 15.80
C PHE A 36 2.61 11.85 16.37
N LEU A 37 1.40 11.85 15.81
CA LEU A 37 0.41 10.82 16.05
C LEU A 37 0.05 10.19 14.72
N ALA A 38 0.31 8.89 14.57
CA ALA A 38 -0.23 8.13 13.45
C ALA A 38 -1.62 7.59 13.79
N LEU A 39 -2.48 7.60 12.77
CA LEU A 39 -3.85 7.07 12.81
C LEU A 39 -4.04 6.15 11.61
N ASP A 40 -4.64 5.00 11.85
CA ASP A 40 -5.10 4.08 10.81
C ASP A 40 -6.43 3.46 11.25
N THR A 41 -7.31 3.22 10.30
CA THR A 41 -8.66 2.70 10.55
C THR A 41 -8.99 1.52 9.66
N GLU A 42 -9.52 0.47 10.30
CA GLU A 42 -10.00 -0.71 9.60
C GLU A 42 -11.52 -0.76 9.64
N HIS A 43 -12.10 -1.21 8.54
CA HIS A 43 -13.54 -1.31 8.37
C HIS A 43 -13.94 -2.68 7.86
N VAL A 44 -15.14 -3.11 8.24
CA VAL A 44 -15.73 -4.36 7.77
C VAL A 44 -17.02 -4.04 7.02
N ALA A 45 -17.22 -4.69 5.88
CA ALA A 45 -18.48 -4.61 5.14
C ALA A 45 -19.53 -5.46 5.87
N ILE A 46 -20.69 -4.87 6.17
CA ILE A 46 -21.80 -5.57 6.84
C ILE A 46 -22.68 -6.25 5.79
N THR A 47 -23.28 -5.48 4.88
CA THR A 47 -24.19 -6.02 3.85
C THR A 47 -23.67 -5.80 2.42
N SER A 48 -22.83 -4.78 2.22
CA SER A 48 -22.32 -4.41 0.90
C SER A 48 -21.00 -3.65 1.01
N ALA A 49 -20.28 -3.49 -0.09
CA ALA A 49 -19.03 -2.72 -0.12
C ALA A 49 -19.21 -1.23 0.26
N SER A 50 -20.43 -0.69 0.12
CA SER A 50 -20.82 0.66 0.53
C SER A 50 -21.27 0.78 1.98
N ASP A 51 -21.61 -0.35 2.61
CA ASP A 51 -22.12 -0.43 3.98
C ASP A 51 -21.02 -0.99 4.89
N ARG A 52 -20.08 -0.10 5.25
CA ARG A 52 -18.89 -0.42 6.02
C ARG A 52 -18.93 0.24 7.38
N VAL A 53 -18.65 -0.53 8.43
CA VAL A 53 -18.56 -0.03 9.81
C VAL A 53 -17.13 -0.12 10.29
N LEU A 54 -16.74 0.89 11.07
CA LEU A 54 -15.44 0.97 11.74
C LEU A 54 -15.28 -0.26 12.63
N HIS A 55 -14.21 -1.01 12.41
CA HIS A 55 -13.90 -2.24 13.13
C HIS A 55 -12.69 -2.07 14.04
N GLN A 56 -11.69 -1.31 13.59
CA GLN A 56 -10.49 -1.06 14.38
C GLN A 56 -10.00 0.37 14.20
N VAL A 57 -9.41 0.92 15.27
CA VAL A 57 -8.64 2.16 15.21
C VAL A 57 -7.28 1.90 15.82
N GLY A 58 -6.23 2.14 15.04
CA GLY A 58 -4.85 2.18 15.50
C GLY A 58 -4.42 3.61 15.80
N LEU A 59 -3.68 3.80 16.89
CA LEU A 59 -3.02 5.04 17.24
C LEU A 59 -1.58 4.76 17.66
N ALA A 60 -0.64 5.53 17.14
CA ALA A 60 0.74 5.51 17.64
C ALA A 60 1.24 6.93 17.86
N PHE A 61 1.64 7.23 19.09
CA PHE A 61 2.19 8.52 19.48
C PHE A 61 3.71 8.42 19.66
N THR A 62 4.42 9.42 19.17
CA THR A 62 5.84 9.59 19.48
C THR A 62 6.26 11.05 19.53
N LYS A 63 7.29 11.31 20.33
CA LYS A 63 7.92 12.63 20.46
C LYS A 63 9.06 12.84 19.47
N THR A 64 9.56 11.77 18.85
CA THR A 64 10.73 11.80 17.98
C THR A 64 10.57 10.80 16.84
N LEU A 65 11.30 11.02 15.74
CA LEU A 65 11.41 10.07 14.63
C LEU A 65 12.88 9.73 14.40
N ASN A 66 13.47 9.07 15.40
CA ASN A 66 14.84 8.61 15.39
C ASN A 66 14.93 7.17 14.87
N SER A 67 16.10 6.80 14.35
CA SER A 67 16.42 5.41 14.05
C SER A 67 17.88 5.16 14.34
N ARG A 68 18.16 4.11 15.11
CA ARG A 68 19.54 3.64 15.31
C ARG A 68 20.11 2.90 14.09
N HIS A 69 19.26 2.59 13.12
CA HIS A 69 19.68 1.84 11.95
C HIS A 69 20.35 2.77 10.93
N PRO A 70 21.54 2.43 10.43
CA PRO A 70 22.17 3.19 9.35
C PRO A 70 21.25 3.17 8.13
N PRO A 71 21.34 4.18 7.23
CA PRO A 71 20.58 4.21 5.99
C PRO A 71 20.68 2.88 5.24
N CYS A 72 19.63 2.51 4.51
CA CYS A 72 19.71 1.31 3.68
C CYS A 72 20.82 1.51 2.65
N LEU A 73 21.85 0.67 2.70
CA LEU A 73 22.87 0.67 1.66
C LEU A 73 22.20 0.48 0.30
N PRO A 74 22.68 1.17 -0.76
CA PRO A 74 22.26 0.92 -2.12
C PRO A 74 22.33 -0.58 -2.41
N ARG A 75 21.37 -1.05 -3.21
CA ARG A 75 21.22 -2.49 -3.46
C ARG A 75 22.41 -3.02 -4.28
N GLU A 76 23.42 -3.57 -3.62
CA GLU A 76 24.43 -4.39 -4.29
C GLU A 76 23.84 -5.76 -4.65
N ARG A 77 24.11 -6.26 -5.86
CA ARG A 77 23.65 -7.59 -6.32
C ARG A 77 24.18 -8.66 -5.35
N GLY A 78 23.28 -9.44 -4.75
CA GLY A 78 23.62 -10.58 -3.90
C GLY A 78 23.76 -10.29 -2.40
N MET A 79 23.67 -9.04 -1.93
CA MET A 79 23.75 -8.76 -0.49
C MET A 79 22.42 -9.00 0.25
N ILE A 80 22.49 -9.69 1.39
CA ILE A 80 21.41 -9.81 2.35
C ILE A 80 21.27 -8.46 3.07
N ARG A 81 20.12 -7.80 2.92
CA ARG A 81 19.86 -6.55 3.64
C ARG A 81 19.82 -6.81 5.15
N PRO A 82 20.38 -5.91 5.98
CA PRO A 82 20.15 -5.96 7.41
C PRO A 82 18.64 -5.88 7.67
N VAL A 83 18.14 -6.84 8.44
CA VAL A 83 16.72 -6.96 8.75
C VAL A 83 16.39 -5.99 9.87
N ARG A 84 15.67 -4.91 9.53
CA ARG A 84 15.11 -3.98 10.53
C ARG A 84 13.83 -4.57 11.11
N ARG A 85 13.63 -4.39 12.41
CA ARG A 85 12.46 -4.90 13.13
C ARG A 85 11.64 -3.71 13.64
N LEU A 86 10.31 -3.79 13.54
CA LEU A 86 9.45 -2.67 13.97
C LEU A 86 9.52 -2.45 15.49
N TYR A 87 9.68 -3.51 16.29
CA TYR A 87 9.77 -3.36 17.75
C TYR A 87 10.98 -2.54 18.19
N HIS A 88 12.12 -2.62 17.47
CA HIS A 88 13.28 -1.77 17.74
C HIS A 88 12.97 -0.29 17.50
N PHE A 89 12.22 0.00 16.44
CA PHE A 89 11.79 1.37 16.13
C PHE A 89 10.85 1.91 17.21
N VAL A 90 9.96 1.07 17.74
CA VAL A 90 9.07 1.39 18.88
C VAL A 90 9.89 1.74 20.13
N GLU A 91 10.88 0.91 20.47
CA GLU A 91 11.77 1.13 21.63
C GLU A 91 12.58 2.42 21.49
N ASP A 92 13.22 2.62 20.34
CA ASP A 92 14.09 3.78 20.08
C ASP A 92 13.36 5.12 20.16
N ASN A 93 12.06 5.11 19.89
CA ASN A 93 11.22 6.30 19.87
C ASN A 93 10.27 6.39 21.06
N ASN A 94 10.41 5.49 22.05
CA ASN A 94 9.56 5.38 23.23
C ASN A 94 8.07 5.56 22.87
N MET A 95 7.63 4.80 21.86
CA MET A 95 6.32 5.00 21.26
C MET A 95 5.21 4.48 22.17
N GLU A 96 4.11 5.22 22.23
CA GLU A 96 2.87 4.79 22.87
C GLU A 96 1.92 4.32 21.78
N VAL A 97 1.61 3.03 21.75
CA VAL A 97 0.78 2.40 20.70
C VAL A 97 -0.50 1.86 21.32
N LEU A 98 -1.62 2.10 20.65
CA LEU A 98 -2.94 1.71 21.12
C LEU A 98 -3.79 1.23 19.94
N THR A 99 -4.45 0.09 20.15
CA THR A 99 -5.37 -0.50 19.16
C THR A 99 -6.71 -0.71 19.82
N PHE A 100 -7.74 -0.11 19.26
CA PHE A 100 -9.13 -0.27 19.70
C PHE A 100 -9.88 -1.16 18.72
N ASN A 101 -10.46 -2.24 19.21
CA ASN A 101 -11.37 -3.10 18.44
C ASN A 101 -12.81 -2.74 18.80
N PHE A 102 -13.63 -2.47 17.80
CA PHE A 102 -15.07 -2.26 17.93
C PHE A 102 -15.80 -3.58 17.71
N ASN A 103 -16.60 -4.00 18.68
CA ASN A 103 -17.25 -5.32 18.66
C ASN A 103 -18.60 -5.20 17.93
N THR A 104 -18.56 -5.29 16.61
CA THR A 104 -19.72 -5.05 15.73
C THR A 104 -20.93 -5.95 16.00
N ILE A 105 -20.76 -7.15 16.60
CA ILE A 105 -21.87 -8.07 16.91
C ILE A 105 -22.64 -7.68 18.18
N GLN A 106 -21.97 -7.07 19.17
CA GLN A 106 -22.64 -6.55 20.37
C GLN A 106 -23.19 -5.13 20.15
N GLU A 107 -22.48 -4.31 19.38
CA GLU A 107 -22.85 -2.91 19.14
C GLU A 107 -23.94 -2.70 18.08
N LEU A 108 -24.28 -3.73 17.27
CA LEU A 108 -25.51 -3.71 16.47
C LEU A 108 -26.78 -4.01 17.30
N GLY A 109 -26.64 -4.67 18.46
CA GLY A 109 -27.76 -5.05 19.33
C GLY A 109 -28.31 -3.90 20.17
N ASP A 110 -27.43 -2.98 20.57
CA ASP A 110 -27.83 -1.73 21.23
C ASP A 110 -27.77 -0.61 20.19
N GLY A 111 -28.92 -0.03 19.85
CA GLY A 111 -29.07 1.02 18.83
C GLY A 111 -28.25 2.29 19.10
N ILE A 112 -26.94 2.24 18.87
CA ILE A 112 -25.99 3.34 19.09
C ILE A 112 -24.98 3.38 17.93
N LEU A 113 -25.49 3.47 16.70
CA LEU A 113 -24.74 4.04 15.57
C LEU A 113 -25.62 5.03 14.78
N ARG A 114 -26.53 5.72 15.47
CA ARG A 114 -27.07 7.01 15.01
C ARG A 114 -26.50 8.13 15.87
N LEU A 115 -25.52 8.81 15.30
CA LEU A 115 -25.34 10.27 15.33
C LEU A 115 -25.47 10.95 16.71
N GLY A 116 -24.32 11.37 17.25
CA GLY A 116 -24.27 12.45 18.24
C GLY A 116 -24.34 11.98 19.69
N GLY A 117 -23.17 11.69 20.27
CA GLY A 117 -23.00 11.62 21.72
C GLY A 117 -22.87 10.20 22.24
N PHE A 118 -21.63 9.72 22.33
CA PHE A 118 -21.29 8.65 23.27
C PHE A 118 -21.56 9.15 24.70
N LYS A 119 -22.76 8.89 25.22
CA LYS A 119 -23.09 9.01 26.64
C LYS A 119 -22.27 7.98 27.40
N GLY A 120 -21.14 8.40 27.96
CA GLY A 120 -20.28 7.54 28.77
C GLY A 120 -18.79 7.78 28.61
N MET A 121 -18.33 8.49 27.58
CA MET A 121 -16.96 8.99 27.60
C MET A 121 -16.84 10.03 28.72
N PRO A 122 -15.85 9.90 29.63
CA PRO A 122 -15.61 10.94 30.60
C PRO A 122 -15.30 12.22 29.82
N ILE A 123 -16.18 13.21 29.90
CA ILE A 123 -15.88 14.59 29.49
C ILE A 123 -14.84 15.08 30.50
N ARG A 124 -13.57 14.70 30.30
CA ARG A 124 -12.46 15.33 31.01
C ARG A 124 -12.37 16.74 30.43
N ARG A 125 -12.63 17.72 31.29
CA ARG A 125 -12.41 19.15 31.00
C ARG A 125 -11.04 19.31 30.32
N ALA A 126 -10.95 20.18 29.31
CA ALA A 126 -9.73 20.50 28.57
C ALA A 126 -8.51 20.89 29.46
N HIS A 127 -8.75 21.13 30.75
CA HIS A 127 -7.79 21.68 31.71
C HIS A 127 -6.75 20.71 32.27
N ARG A 128 -6.55 19.51 31.69
CA ARG A 128 -5.53 18.53 32.18
C ARG A 128 -4.55 17.99 31.14
N PHE A 129 -4.62 18.43 29.88
CA PHE A 129 -3.43 18.36 29.02
C PHE A 129 -2.66 19.63 29.27
N GLY A 130 -1.52 19.48 29.96
CA GLY A 130 -0.80 20.52 30.69
C GLY A 130 -0.71 21.87 29.98
N GLU A 131 -0.96 22.91 30.77
CA GLU A 131 -0.25 24.17 30.59
C GLU A 131 1.25 23.87 30.50
N GLU A 132 1.90 24.53 29.54
CA GLU A 132 3.22 24.26 28.95
C GLU A 132 3.32 23.04 28.02
N ARG A 133 3.18 23.24 26.69
CA ARG A 133 4.12 22.69 25.68
C ARG A 133 4.11 23.57 24.42
N ASP A 134 5.23 24.23 24.12
CA ASP A 134 5.50 24.95 22.86
C ASP A 134 5.50 24.06 21.59
N LYS A 135 5.08 22.78 21.70
CA LYS A 135 5.16 21.79 20.63
C LYS A 135 3.82 21.50 20.01
N LYS A 136 3.82 21.49 18.68
CA LYS A 136 2.68 21.20 17.81
C LYS A 136 2.39 19.70 17.77
N LEU A 137 1.13 19.30 17.58
CA LEU A 137 0.78 17.91 17.27
C LEU A 137 0.47 17.78 15.78
N VAL A 138 1.09 16.80 15.12
CA VAL A 138 0.93 16.54 13.69
C VAL A 138 0.35 15.14 13.50
N LEU A 139 -0.76 15.07 12.75
CA LEU A 139 -1.38 13.81 12.35
C LEU A 139 -0.61 13.20 11.17
N VAL A 140 -0.30 11.91 11.22
CA VAL A 140 0.42 11.20 10.16
C VAL A 140 -0.40 9.99 9.72
N GLY A 141 -0.48 9.74 8.41
CA GLY A 141 -1.12 8.55 7.88
C GLY A 141 -0.61 8.20 6.49
N PHE A 142 -1.18 7.16 5.90
CA PHE A 142 -0.81 6.67 4.57
C PHE A 142 -2.07 6.37 3.77
N GLY A 143 -2.35 7.16 2.73
CA GLY A 143 -3.58 7.00 1.97
C GLY A 143 -4.83 7.37 2.79
N MET A 144 -4.78 8.52 3.47
CA MET A 144 -5.69 8.91 4.56
C MET A 144 -7.16 9.19 4.17
N GLY A 145 -7.58 8.87 2.95
CA GLY A 145 -8.93 9.19 2.47
C GLY A 145 -10.02 8.48 3.30
N ALA A 146 -9.76 7.24 3.70
CA ALA A 146 -10.62 6.48 4.61
C ALA A 146 -10.60 7.09 6.01
N ASP A 147 -9.41 7.28 6.55
CA ASP A 147 -9.19 7.71 7.93
C ASP A 147 -9.76 9.09 8.17
N TRP A 148 -9.69 10.00 7.19
CA TRP A 148 -10.36 11.29 7.27
C TRP A 148 -11.88 11.19 7.37
N THR A 149 -12.48 10.24 6.66
CA THR A 149 -13.93 9.98 6.74
C THR A 149 -14.32 9.52 8.14
N TYR A 150 -13.55 8.61 8.74
CA TYR A 150 -13.83 8.12 10.09
C TYR A 150 -13.44 9.11 11.19
N LEU A 151 -12.32 9.81 11.05
CA LEU A 151 -11.89 10.86 11.98
C LEU A 151 -12.94 11.98 12.06
N SER A 152 -13.44 12.45 10.93
CA SER A 152 -14.47 13.50 10.88
C SER A 152 -15.84 13.04 11.40
N ALA A 153 -16.27 11.82 11.04
CA ALA A 153 -17.59 11.33 11.41
C ALA A 153 -17.66 10.82 12.86
N ASN A 154 -16.62 10.13 13.33
CA ASN A 154 -16.61 9.42 14.61
C ASN A 154 -15.85 10.17 15.71
N PHE A 155 -14.83 10.95 15.35
CA PHE A 155 -13.95 11.63 16.30
C PHE A 155 -13.73 13.12 16.02
N PRO A 156 -14.78 13.91 15.71
CA PRO A 156 -14.62 15.33 15.36
C PRO A 156 -14.00 16.17 16.47
N ALA A 157 -14.18 15.77 17.74
CA ALA A 157 -13.58 16.43 18.89
C ALA A 157 -12.04 16.30 18.94
N ALA A 158 -11.46 15.33 18.22
CA ALA A 158 -10.01 15.15 18.16
C ALA A 158 -9.33 16.15 17.20
N ILE A 159 -10.06 16.64 16.19
CA ILE A 159 -9.53 17.45 15.10
C ILE A 159 -8.85 18.74 15.59
N PRO A 160 -9.41 19.52 16.53
CA PRO A 160 -8.78 20.75 17.02
C PRO A 160 -7.43 20.56 17.73
N PHE A 161 -7.06 19.33 18.11
CA PHE A 161 -5.77 19.07 18.75
C PHE A 161 -4.62 19.01 17.74
N PHE A 162 -4.89 18.80 16.46
CA PHE A 162 -3.86 18.76 15.43
C PHE A 162 -3.62 20.14 14.83
N SER A 163 -2.35 20.45 14.64
CA SER A 163 -1.90 21.69 14.00
C SER A 163 -1.72 21.56 12.49
N ALA A 164 -1.40 20.33 12.04
CA ALA A 164 -1.14 19.97 10.66
C ALA A 164 -1.32 18.45 10.48
N TRP A 165 -1.33 17.99 9.24
CA TRP A 165 -1.38 16.57 8.92
C TRP A 165 -0.53 16.20 7.71
N ILE A 166 -0.12 14.93 7.62
CA ILE A 166 0.75 14.39 6.58
C ILE A 166 0.16 13.08 6.06
N ASP A 167 -0.11 13.02 4.76
CA ASP A 167 -0.24 11.75 4.05
C ASP A 167 1.14 11.40 3.48
N LEU A 168 1.76 10.32 3.97
CA LEU A 168 3.09 9.91 3.51
C LEU A 168 3.11 9.56 2.02
N GLY A 169 1.95 9.28 1.42
CA GLY A 169 1.78 9.21 -0.02
C GLY A 169 2.26 10.46 -0.75
N ASP A 170 1.95 11.65 -0.22
CA ASP A 170 2.39 12.91 -0.83
C ASP A 170 3.89 13.07 -0.75
N ILE A 171 4.49 12.72 0.39
CA ILE A 171 5.94 12.82 0.59
C ILE A 171 6.68 11.89 -0.37
N VAL A 172 6.18 10.67 -0.60
CA VAL A 172 6.78 9.80 -1.61
C VAL A 172 6.58 10.35 -3.02
N MET A 173 5.41 10.92 -3.34
CA MET A 173 5.19 11.56 -4.65
C MET A 173 6.14 12.74 -4.87
N ASP A 174 6.39 13.55 -3.84
CA ASP A 174 7.35 14.65 -3.86
C ASP A 174 8.77 14.14 -4.16
N ILE A 175 9.23 13.13 -3.42
CA ILE A 175 10.58 12.54 -3.61
C ILE A 175 10.72 11.87 -4.99
N THR A 176 9.68 11.17 -5.45
CA THR A 176 9.73 10.36 -6.68
C THR A 176 9.25 11.11 -7.92
N SER A 177 8.75 12.34 -7.77
CA SER A 177 8.13 13.15 -8.83
C SER A 177 7.11 12.36 -9.66
N SER A 178 6.32 11.51 -8.99
CA SER A 178 5.45 10.52 -9.63
C SER A 178 3.96 10.83 -9.47
N PRO A 179 3.10 10.43 -10.43
CA PRO A 179 1.67 10.68 -10.34
C PRO A 179 0.98 9.78 -9.30
N PRO A 180 -0.16 10.21 -8.72
CA PRO A 180 -0.86 9.49 -7.65
C PRO A 180 -1.33 8.07 -8.00
N SER A 181 -1.51 7.77 -9.29
CA SER A 181 -2.10 6.51 -9.76
C SER A 181 -1.13 5.31 -9.77
N GLN A 182 0.14 5.51 -9.45
CA GLN A 182 1.19 4.47 -9.53
C GLN A 182 1.94 4.27 -8.21
N TYR A 183 1.24 4.46 -7.10
CA TYR A 183 1.85 4.44 -5.78
C TYR A 183 1.95 3.01 -5.19
N PRO A 184 3.12 2.58 -4.66
CA PRO A 184 3.25 1.29 -3.99
C PRO A 184 2.50 1.28 -2.64
N SER A 185 2.15 0.08 -2.16
CA SER A 185 1.53 -0.07 -0.83
C SER A 185 2.51 0.26 0.31
N LEU A 186 1.97 0.54 1.50
CA LEU A 186 2.76 0.74 2.72
C LEU A 186 3.72 -0.43 2.96
N GLU A 187 3.21 -1.66 2.82
CA GLU A 187 4.02 -2.89 2.91
C GLU A 187 5.22 -2.86 1.96
N PHE A 188 5.02 -2.48 0.70
CA PHE A 188 6.10 -2.46 -0.29
C PHE A 188 7.17 -1.42 0.06
N LEU A 189 6.76 -0.25 0.53
CA LEU A 189 7.68 0.85 0.84
C LEU A 189 8.52 0.54 2.07
N ILE A 190 7.91 0.03 3.14
CA ILE A 190 8.68 -0.26 4.35
C ILE A 190 9.63 -1.45 4.15
N GLN A 191 9.24 -2.46 3.34
CA GLN A 191 10.15 -3.53 2.90
C GLN A 191 11.30 -2.99 2.05
N THR A 192 11.04 -1.96 1.24
CA THR A 192 12.08 -1.25 0.49
C THR A 192 13.12 -0.63 1.40
N PHE A 193 12.77 -0.27 2.63
CA PHE A 193 13.68 0.23 3.66
C PHE A 193 14.16 -0.84 4.64
N GLY A 194 14.12 -2.11 4.24
CA GLY A 194 14.77 -3.22 4.95
C GLY A 194 14.02 -3.75 6.17
N TYR A 195 12.79 -3.29 6.41
CA TYR A 195 11.97 -3.83 7.49
C TYR A 195 11.49 -5.24 7.18
N TRP A 196 11.41 -6.07 8.23
CA TRP A 196 11.07 -7.46 8.10
C TRP A 196 9.61 -7.67 7.76
N TRP A 197 9.35 -8.37 6.66
CA TRP A 197 7.99 -8.62 6.17
C TRP A 197 7.05 -9.28 7.19
N LYS A 198 7.57 -10.06 8.15
CA LYS A 198 6.71 -10.68 9.18
C LYS A 198 6.31 -9.73 10.31
N ASP A 199 7.02 -8.62 10.49
CA ASP A 199 6.55 -7.57 11.42
C ASP A 199 5.44 -6.74 10.77
N ILE A 200 5.34 -6.77 9.43
CA ILE A 200 4.39 -5.95 8.65
C ILE A 200 3.14 -6.75 8.28
N LYS A 201 3.24 -8.09 8.21
CA LYS A 201 2.09 -8.96 7.98
C LYS A 201 1.64 -9.58 9.28
N SER A 202 0.43 -9.21 9.72
CA SER A 202 -0.35 -10.05 10.61
C SER A 202 -0.42 -11.47 10.00
N GLY A 203 -0.01 -12.46 10.79
CA GLY A 203 0.13 -13.83 10.30
C GLY A 203 -1.17 -14.31 9.64
N ARG A 204 -1.08 -14.93 8.45
CA ARG A 204 -2.18 -15.67 7.80
C ARG A 204 -2.68 -16.83 8.67
N ARG A 205 -3.35 -16.56 9.77
CA ARG A 205 -4.10 -17.54 10.56
C ARG A 205 -5.33 -16.87 11.19
N CYS A 206 -6.32 -16.60 10.35
CA CYS A 206 -7.74 -16.79 10.64
C CYS A 206 -8.53 -16.86 9.33
N ARG A 207 -8.49 -18.02 8.67
CA ARG A 207 -9.47 -18.34 7.61
C ARG A 207 -10.78 -18.69 8.31
N ARG A 208 -11.68 -17.71 8.51
CA ARG A 208 -13.16 -17.84 8.43
C ARG A 208 -13.94 -16.62 8.91
N GLU A 209 -13.28 -15.65 9.54
CA GLU A 209 -13.85 -14.33 9.86
C GLU A 209 -12.85 -13.29 9.33
N GLY A 210 -13.34 -12.15 8.82
CA GLY A 210 -12.55 -11.21 8.03
C GLY A 210 -11.17 -10.91 8.64
N ASN A 211 -10.11 -11.16 7.87
CA ASN A 211 -8.79 -10.57 8.12
C ASN A 211 -8.90 -9.08 7.80
N ALA A 212 -9.38 -8.27 8.74
CA ALA A 212 -9.00 -6.86 8.75
C ALA A 212 -7.48 -6.82 8.99
N ASP A 213 -6.77 -5.99 8.23
CA ASP A 213 -5.36 -5.72 8.50
C ASP A 213 -5.26 -5.10 9.93
N ASN A 214 -4.11 -5.13 10.59
CA ASN A 214 -4.05 -4.71 12.00
C ASN A 214 -3.71 -3.23 12.06
N ALA A 215 -4.73 -2.39 12.29
CA ALA A 215 -4.57 -0.93 12.35
C ALA A 215 -3.45 -0.49 13.32
N GLY A 216 -3.21 -1.25 14.39
CA GLY A 216 -2.12 -1.01 15.35
C GLY A 216 -0.72 -1.22 14.77
N ASP A 217 -0.54 -2.27 13.96
CA ASP A 217 0.74 -2.53 13.29
C ASP A 217 0.96 -1.52 12.16
N ASP A 218 -0.11 -1.11 11.47
CA ASP A 218 -0.06 -0.15 10.36
C ASP A 218 0.30 1.27 10.81
N VAL A 219 -0.16 1.74 11.99
CA VAL A 219 0.28 3.04 12.53
C VAL A 219 1.76 3.07 12.90
N VAL A 220 2.30 1.97 13.43
CA VAL A 220 3.74 1.85 13.73
C VAL A 220 4.53 1.81 12.42
N THR A 221 4.06 1.03 11.46
CA THR A 221 4.64 0.93 10.12
C THR A 221 4.65 2.28 9.41
N THR A 222 3.58 3.06 9.56
CA THR A 222 3.44 4.42 9.04
C THR A 222 4.50 5.34 9.63
N LEU A 223 4.70 5.38 10.95
CA LEU A 223 5.75 6.22 11.55
C LEU A 223 7.16 5.74 11.20
N ALA A 224 7.37 4.43 11.06
CA ALA A 224 8.63 3.86 10.60
C ALA A 224 8.93 4.28 9.14
N LEU A 225 7.91 4.32 8.28
CA LEU A 225 8.01 4.86 6.93
C LEU A 225 8.34 6.36 6.98
N ALA A 226 7.64 7.13 7.82
CA ALA A 226 7.87 8.55 7.98
C ALA A 226 9.34 8.84 8.30
N GLN A 227 9.91 8.11 9.28
CA GLN A 227 11.34 8.19 9.59
C GLN A 227 12.22 7.81 8.41
N ALA A 228 11.92 6.70 7.72
CA ALA A 228 12.72 6.23 6.59
C ALA A 228 12.77 7.24 5.43
N LEU A 229 11.68 7.98 5.20
CA LEU A 229 11.59 9.03 4.18
C LEU A 229 12.39 10.30 4.52
N LEU A 230 12.66 10.57 5.80
CA LEU A 230 13.44 11.75 6.21
C LEU A 230 14.93 11.58 5.91
N ASP A 231 15.40 10.33 5.96
CA ASP A 231 16.78 9.94 5.69
C ASP A 231 17.10 9.99 4.19
N LYS A 232 18.00 10.91 3.82
CA LYS A 232 18.44 11.13 2.44
C LYS A 232 19.10 9.89 1.83
N GLY A 233 19.74 9.03 2.63
CA GLY A 233 20.36 7.80 2.14
C GLY A 233 19.35 6.81 1.55
N ASN A 234 18.08 6.91 1.96
CA ASN A 234 17.01 6.03 1.48
C ASN A 234 16.38 6.51 0.16
N HIS A 235 16.59 7.76 -0.26
CA HIS A 235 15.91 8.35 -1.43
C HIS A 235 16.32 7.71 -2.75
N SER A 236 17.59 7.39 -2.94
CA SER A 236 18.08 6.68 -4.13
C SER A 236 17.44 5.28 -4.24
N THR A 237 17.35 4.58 -3.11
CA THR A 237 16.67 3.28 -3.03
C THR A 237 15.18 3.40 -3.34
N LEU A 238 14.51 4.42 -2.82
CA LEU A 238 13.11 4.69 -3.09
C LEU A 238 12.88 4.96 -4.59
N LEU A 239 13.68 5.85 -5.20
CA LEU A 239 13.60 6.18 -6.62
C LEU A 239 13.77 4.95 -7.51
N PHE A 240 14.77 4.13 -7.22
CA PHE A 240 15.03 2.88 -7.94
C PHE A 240 13.86 1.90 -7.83
N GLU A 241 13.40 1.62 -6.61
CA GLU A 241 12.32 0.66 -6.38
C GLU A 241 10.99 1.16 -6.93
N HIS A 242 10.76 2.47 -6.89
CA HIS A 242 9.59 3.10 -7.50
C HIS A 242 9.61 2.96 -9.03
N ALA A 243 10.75 3.20 -9.67
CA ALA A 243 10.91 2.97 -11.12
C ALA A 243 10.62 1.51 -11.48
N CYS A 244 11.18 0.56 -10.74
CA CYS A 244 10.91 -0.87 -10.91
C CYS A 244 9.41 -1.19 -10.74
N PHE A 245 8.77 -0.61 -9.73
CA PHE A 245 7.35 -0.82 -9.45
C PHE A 245 6.46 -0.32 -10.59
N ARG A 246 6.76 0.84 -11.17
CA ARG A 246 6.03 1.38 -12.33
C ARG A 246 6.12 0.44 -13.53
N ILE A 247 7.33 -0.01 -13.87
CA ILE A 247 7.58 -0.98 -14.96
C ILE A 247 6.81 -2.28 -14.70
N ALA A 248 6.91 -2.81 -13.49
CA ALA A 248 6.27 -4.08 -13.11
C ALA A 248 4.73 -4.00 -13.02
N SER A 249 4.19 -2.80 -12.76
CA SER A 249 2.75 -2.56 -12.66
C SER A 249 2.12 -2.27 -14.02
N ALA A 250 2.88 -1.70 -14.95
CA ALA A 250 2.44 -1.54 -16.34
C ALA A 250 2.03 -2.89 -16.98
N GLY A 251 2.68 -3.98 -16.60
CA GLY A 251 2.37 -5.34 -17.07
C GLY A 251 1.12 -5.99 -16.45
N LYS A 252 0.57 -5.45 -15.35
CA LYS A 252 -0.63 -6.02 -14.70
C LYS A 252 -1.94 -5.60 -15.36
N VAL A 253 -1.95 -4.51 -16.11
CA VAL A 253 -3.15 -4.05 -16.80
C VAL A 253 -3.29 -4.84 -18.10
N ARG A 254 -4.01 -5.96 -18.03
CA ARG A 254 -4.40 -6.81 -19.18
C ARG A 254 -5.00 -6.04 -20.38
N ASN A 255 -5.36 -4.76 -20.20
CA ASN A 255 -5.97 -3.90 -21.22
C ASN A 255 -4.98 -2.93 -21.91
N PHE A 256 -3.73 -2.82 -21.45
CA PHE A 256 -2.65 -2.10 -22.15
C PHE A 256 -1.69 -3.02 -22.91
N TYR A 257 -1.91 -4.35 -22.84
CA TYR A 257 -1.21 -5.31 -23.70
C TYR A 257 -1.80 -5.22 -25.11
N ASP A 258 -1.36 -4.19 -25.84
CA ASP A 258 -1.50 -4.13 -27.27
C ASP A 258 -0.18 -4.64 -27.88
N PRO A 259 -0.09 -5.91 -28.29
CA PRO A 259 1.10 -6.45 -28.94
C PRO A 259 1.44 -5.72 -30.26
N ALA A 260 0.56 -4.84 -30.77
CA ALA A 260 0.88 -3.95 -31.89
C ALA A 260 1.65 -2.68 -31.46
N LYS A 261 1.76 -2.38 -30.16
CA LYS A 261 2.38 -1.14 -29.64
C LYS A 261 3.68 -1.34 -28.87
N CYS A 262 4.03 -2.58 -28.52
CA CYS A 262 5.22 -2.88 -27.73
C CYS A 262 5.96 -4.09 -28.30
N PHE A 263 7.29 -4.04 -28.28
CA PHE A 263 8.16 -5.15 -28.65
C PHE A 263 8.43 -6.01 -27.42
N VAL A 264 8.30 -7.33 -27.54
CA VAL A 264 8.28 -8.22 -26.36
C VAL A 264 9.36 -9.29 -26.44
N ALA A 265 10.14 -9.40 -25.35
CA ALA A 265 11.02 -10.54 -25.09
C ALA A 265 10.36 -11.46 -24.06
N THR A 266 10.47 -12.77 -24.26
CA THR A 266 10.24 -13.77 -23.21
C THR A 266 11.57 -14.18 -22.59
N ILE A 267 11.55 -14.42 -21.29
CA ILE A 267 12.71 -14.88 -20.52
C ILE A 267 12.35 -16.20 -19.86
N ARG A 268 13.26 -17.17 -19.97
CA ARG A 268 13.14 -18.51 -19.42
C ARG A 268 14.46 -18.95 -18.77
N SER A 269 14.36 -19.90 -17.88
CA SER A 269 15.45 -20.73 -17.36
C SER A 269 15.09 -22.20 -17.58
N ASN A 270 15.98 -23.12 -17.18
CA ASN A 270 15.64 -24.53 -17.11
C ASN A 270 14.59 -24.77 -15.99
N GLY A 271 13.32 -24.87 -16.37
CA GLY A 271 12.20 -25.08 -15.45
C GLY A 271 11.63 -23.78 -14.89
N LEU A 272 11.56 -23.68 -13.56
CA LEU A 272 11.01 -22.50 -12.87
C LEU A 272 11.93 -21.29 -13.02
N LEU A 273 11.32 -20.11 -13.12
CA LEU A 273 12.09 -18.86 -13.10
C LEU A 273 12.93 -18.76 -11.82
N PRO A 274 14.22 -18.40 -11.93
CA PRO A 274 15.09 -18.20 -10.78
C PRO A 274 14.52 -17.18 -9.82
N ILE A 275 14.83 -17.32 -8.53
CA ILE A 275 14.28 -16.48 -7.47
C ILE A 275 14.47 -14.99 -7.76
N ASN A 276 15.59 -14.57 -8.33
CA ASN A 276 15.88 -13.16 -8.65
C ASN A 276 15.04 -12.58 -9.80
N ILE A 277 14.32 -13.40 -10.58
CA ILE A 277 13.41 -12.97 -11.65
C ILE A 277 12.02 -13.64 -11.57
N SER A 278 11.67 -14.23 -10.43
CA SER A 278 10.43 -14.99 -10.27
C SER A 278 9.15 -14.16 -10.13
N THR A 279 9.25 -12.83 -10.17
CA THR A 279 8.11 -11.89 -10.10
C THR A 279 8.33 -10.72 -11.04
N SER A 280 7.26 -10.03 -11.46
CA SER A 280 7.37 -8.87 -12.37
C SER A 280 8.31 -7.79 -11.84
N ILE A 281 8.23 -7.45 -10.55
CA ILE A 281 9.13 -6.49 -9.89
C ILE A 281 10.57 -6.97 -9.89
N ARG A 282 10.81 -8.26 -9.73
CA ARG A 282 12.13 -8.87 -9.73
C ARG A 282 12.76 -8.85 -11.12
N ILE A 283 11.98 -9.13 -12.16
CA ILE A 283 12.37 -8.93 -13.56
C ILE A 283 12.72 -7.45 -13.82
N ALA A 284 11.88 -6.51 -13.37
CA ALA A 284 12.14 -5.08 -13.55
C ALA A 284 13.47 -4.67 -12.89
N ARG A 285 13.75 -5.16 -11.68
CA ARG A 285 15.01 -4.88 -10.96
C ARG A 285 16.24 -5.44 -11.68
N GLU A 286 16.14 -6.66 -12.21
CA GLU A 286 17.27 -7.33 -12.89
C GLU A 286 17.63 -6.64 -14.21
N PHE A 287 16.62 -6.12 -14.93
CA PHE A 287 16.78 -5.61 -16.29
C PHE A 287 16.49 -4.12 -16.46
N ILE A 288 16.49 -3.34 -15.38
CA ILE A 288 16.17 -1.90 -15.43
C ILE A 288 17.12 -1.11 -16.35
N ASP A 289 18.38 -1.52 -16.45
CA ASP A 289 19.39 -0.85 -17.29
C ASP A 289 19.09 -0.95 -18.80
N PHE A 290 18.22 -1.89 -19.19
CA PHE A 290 17.71 -1.99 -20.56
C PHE A 290 16.50 -1.08 -20.81
N HIS A 291 16.12 -0.25 -19.83
CA HIS A 291 15.01 0.71 -19.90
C HIS A 291 13.67 0.11 -20.35
N PRO A 292 13.23 -1.03 -19.76
CA PRO A 292 11.98 -1.66 -20.17
C PRO A 292 10.77 -0.77 -19.85
N VAL A 293 9.73 -0.89 -20.68
CA VAL A 293 8.46 -0.18 -20.48
C VAL A 293 7.55 -0.95 -19.54
N GLY A 294 7.68 -2.27 -19.52
CA GLY A 294 6.84 -3.15 -18.74
C GLY A 294 7.49 -4.51 -18.51
N THR A 295 7.15 -5.13 -17.38
CA THR A 295 7.55 -6.51 -17.08
C THR A 295 6.39 -7.29 -16.50
N GLY A 296 6.44 -8.61 -16.67
CA GLY A 296 5.43 -9.48 -16.11
C GLY A 296 5.75 -10.95 -16.26
N LEU A 297 4.77 -11.76 -15.94
CA LEU A 297 4.83 -13.21 -16.05
C LEU A 297 3.72 -13.70 -16.97
N PHE A 298 4.06 -14.55 -17.92
CA PHE A 298 3.08 -15.39 -18.61
C PHE A 298 2.76 -16.63 -17.78
N SER A 299 3.77 -17.19 -17.10
CA SER A 299 3.65 -18.31 -16.16
C SER A 299 4.76 -18.26 -15.10
N ILE A 300 4.82 -19.25 -14.21
CA ILE A 300 5.93 -19.40 -13.24
C ILE A 300 7.27 -19.77 -13.89
N GLU A 301 7.25 -20.16 -15.16
CA GLU A 301 8.42 -20.58 -15.96
C GLU A 301 8.81 -19.53 -17.02
N VAL A 302 7.89 -18.61 -17.34
CA VAL A 302 8.06 -17.66 -18.45
C VAL A 302 7.75 -16.25 -17.98
N GLY A 303 8.80 -15.44 -17.92
CA GLY A 303 8.73 -13.99 -17.72
C GLY A 303 8.67 -13.26 -19.05
N TYR A 304 8.27 -11.99 -19.03
CA TYR A 304 8.35 -11.12 -20.19
C TYR A 304 8.86 -9.72 -19.83
N VAL A 305 9.45 -9.08 -20.83
CA VAL A 305 9.92 -7.70 -20.81
C VAL A 305 9.47 -7.02 -22.09
N THR A 306 8.96 -5.79 -21.98
CA THR A 306 8.48 -5.01 -23.12
C THR A 306 9.31 -3.75 -23.35
N PHE A 307 9.46 -3.39 -24.62
CA PHE A 307 10.28 -2.28 -25.12
C PHE A 307 9.50 -1.40 -26.09
N ARG A 308 9.96 -0.15 -26.29
CA ARG A 308 9.32 0.83 -27.18
C ARG A 308 9.71 0.60 -28.64
N SER A 309 10.88 0.04 -28.87
CA SER A 309 11.43 -0.11 -30.22
C SER A 309 11.96 -1.52 -30.48
N GLN A 310 12.13 -1.82 -31.77
CA GLN A 310 12.70 -3.07 -32.22
C GLN A 310 14.20 -3.13 -31.87
N GLU A 311 14.90 -2.00 -31.95
CA GLU A 311 16.32 -1.88 -31.62
C GLU A 311 16.58 -2.16 -30.13
N GLU A 312 15.74 -1.64 -29.23
CA GLU A 312 15.82 -1.93 -27.78
C GLU A 312 15.63 -3.42 -27.50
N LEU A 313 14.65 -4.05 -28.15
CA LEU A 313 14.40 -5.49 -28.03
C LEU A 313 15.59 -6.30 -28.54
N ASP A 314 16.13 -5.98 -29.71
CA ASP A 314 17.23 -6.75 -30.30
C ASP A 314 18.52 -6.60 -29.49
N TYR A 315 18.80 -5.40 -28.98
CA TYR A 315 19.88 -5.18 -28.04
C TYR A 315 19.71 -6.04 -26.77
N PHE A 316 18.52 -6.01 -26.15
CA PHE A 316 18.21 -6.84 -24.99
C PHE A 316 18.44 -8.33 -25.26
N LEU A 317 17.92 -8.85 -26.37
CA LEU A 317 18.07 -10.26 -26.74
C LEU A 317 19.54 -10.64 -26.94
N SER A 318 20.34 -9.76 -27.56
CA SER A 318 21.77 -9.99 -27.77
C SER A 318 22.57 -10.07 -26.47
N CYS A 319 22.15 -9.36 -25.43
CA CYS A 319 22.84 -9.35 -24.13
C CYS A 319 22.34 -10.44 -23.17
N VAL A 320 21.04 -10.73 -23.19
CA VAL A 320 20.41 -11.57 -22.15
C VAL A 320 20.30 -13.04 -22.57
N ASN A 321 20.24 -13.34 -23.87
CA ASN A 321 20.19 -14.73 -24.32
C ASN A 321 21.54 -15.43 -24.05
N GLY A 322 21.53 -16.49 -23.23
CA GLY A 322 22.74 -17.16 -22.76
C GLY A 322 23.39 -16.50 -21.54
N MET A 323 22.80 -15.43 -20.97
CA MET A 323 23.31 -14.77 -19.77
C MET A 323 23.24 -15.72 -18.57
N VAL A 324 24.35 -15.85 -17.84
CA VAL A 324 24.42 -16.62 -16.60
C VAL A 324 24.18 -15.67 -15.43
N LEU A 325 23.17 -15.97 -14.62
CA LEU A 325 22.89 -15.23 -13.39
C LEU A 325 23.97 -15.49 -12.35
N HIS A 326 24.10 -14.58 -11.38
CA HIS A 326 24.97 -14.74 -10.23
C HIS A 326 24.68 -16.01 -9.40
N THR A 327 23.46 -16.53 -9.51
CA THR A 327 23.00 -17.78 -8.90
C THR A 327 23.35 -19.04 -9.72
N GLY A 328 23.92 -18.87 -10.92
CA GLY A 328 24.42 -19.96 -11.78
C GLY A 328 23.46 -20.41 -12.88
N GLU A 329 22.19 -19.99 -12.86
CA GLU A 329 21.23 -20.35 -13.91
C GLU A 329 21.49 -19.55 -15.19
N THR A 330 21.46 -20.24 -16.33
CA THR A 330 21.50 -19.63 -17.66
C THR A 330 20.10 -19.22 -18.10
N LEU A 331 19.98 -18.00 -18.61
CA LEU A 331 18.75 -17.47 -19.19
C LEU A 331 18.69 -17.73 -20.69
N SER A 332 17.48 -18.07 -21.16
CA SER A 332 17.12 -18.04 -22.57
C SER A 332 16.17 -16.87 -22.80
N ALA A 333 16.53 -16.00 -23.73
CA ALA A 333 15.73 -14.84 -24.09
C ALA A 333 15.34 -14.93 -25.57
N GLN A 334 14.05 -14.82 -25.86
CA GLN A 334 13.53 -14.98 -27.21
C GLN A 334 12.47 -13.93 -27.51
N ARG A 335 12.43 -13.46 -28.76
CA ARG A 335 11.34 -12.61 -29.24
C ARG A 335 10.02 -13.35 -29.08
N TYR A 336 9.04 -12.69 -28.46
CA TYR A 336 7.69 -13.22 -28.41
C TYR A 336 7.07 -13.14 -29.80
N ILE A 337 6.74 -14.29 -30.39
CA ILE A 337 5.94 -14.36 -31.61
C ILE A 337 4.55 -14.75 -31.18
N GLN A 338 3.58 -13.85 -31.37
CA GLN A 338 2.19 -14.13 -31.08
C GLN A 338 1.67 -15.13 -32.11
N ILE A 339 1.73 -16.41 -31.77
CA ILE A 339 1.03 -17.44 -32.53
C ILE A 339 -0.43 -17.32 -32.12
N ASN A 340 -1.29 -16.96 -33.07
CA ASN A 340 -2.73 -16.87 -32.85
C ASN A 340 -3.29 -18.29 -32.66
N THR A 341 -3.17 -18.84 -31.45
CA THR A 341 -3.62 -20.19 -31.11
C THR A 341 -5.00 -20.20 -30.47
N GLU A 342 -5.78 -19.11 -30.53
CA GLU A 342 -7.17 -19.17 -30.07
C GLU A 342 -7.97 -20.03 -31.06
N THR A 343 -8.05 -21.31 -30.74
CA THR A 343 -9.02 -22.21 -31.37
C THR A 343 -10.43 -21.75 -31.00
N PRO A 344 -11.43 -22.02 -31.86
CA PRO A 344 -12.83 -21.73 -31.55
C PRO A 344 -13.29 -22.34 -30.22
N GLU A 345 -12.66 -23.45 -29.81
CA GLU A 345 -12.91 -24.17 -28.56
C GLU A 345 -12.42 -23.39 -27.33
N ASP A 346 -11.27 -22.71 -27.38
CA ASP A 346 -10.79 -21.86 -26.29
C ASP A 346 -11.68 -20.63 -26.09
N LYS A 347 -12.23 -20.08 -27.17
CA LYS A 347 -13.23 -19.00 -27.10
C LYS A 347 -14.53 -19.50 -26.48
N LYS A 348 -14.97 -20.70 -26.86
CA LYS A 348 -16.17 -21.33 -26.30
C LYS A 348 -16.02 -21.63 -24.80
N LEU A 349 -14.87 -22.14 -24.36
CA LEU A 349 -14.58 -22.40 -22.95
C LEU A 349 -14.46 -21.12 -22.11
N LYS A 350 -13.91 -20.04 -22.68
CA LYS A 350 -13.89 -18.71 -22.04
C LYS A 350 -15.30 -18.16 -21.87
N GLU A 351 -16.16 -18.32 -22.87
CA GLU A 351 -17.54 -17.87 -22.84
C GLU A 351 -18.38 -18.68 -21.85
N GLU A 352 -18.24 -20.00 -21.83
CA GLU A 352 -18.88 -20.88 -20.83
C GLU A 352 -18.45 -20.53 -19.39
N LYS A 353 -17.16 -20.23 -19.17
CA LYS A 353 -16.67 -19.73 -17.87
C LYS A 353 -17.23 -18.35 -17.52
N ARG A 354 -17.53 -17.50 -18.51
CA ARG A 354 -18.17 -16.19 -18.32
C ARG A 354 -19.63 -16.35 -17.92
N VAL A 355 -20.36 -17.20 -18.63
CA VAL A 355 -21.77 -17.53 -18.34
C VAL A 355 -21.91 -18.16 -16.95
N MET A 356 -21.02 -19.09 -16.59
CA MET A 356 -21.00 -19.69 -15.24
C MET A 356 -20.76 -18.67 -14.13
N ARG A 357 -19.88 -17.68 -14.36
CA ARG A 357 -19.63 -16.60 -13.38
C ARG A 357 -20.81 -15.64 -13.25
N ASN A 358 -21.50 -15.34 -14.35
CA ASN A 358 -22.69 -14.50 -14.32
C ASN A 358 -23.85 -15.22 -13.62
N LYS A 359 -24.09 -16.50 -13.94
CA LYS A 359 -25.09 -17.32 -13.23
C LYS A 359 -24.82 -17.43 -11.74
N LYS A 360 -23.56 -17.58 -11.33
CA LYS A 360 -23.20 -17.58 -9.91
C LYS A 360 -23.49 -16.24 -9.23
N ARG A 361 -23.22 -15.12 -9.91
CA ARG A 361 -23.56 -13.77 -9.40
C ARG A 361 -25.07 -13.54 -9.32
N GLU A 362 -25.86 -14.10 -10.22
CA GLU A 362 -27.32 -14.00 -10.18
C GLU A 362 -27.91 -14.86 -9.06
N ALA A 363 -27.39 -16.08 -8.85
CA ALA A 363 -27.79 -16.94 -7.72
C ALA A 363 -27.44 -16.33 -6.35
N ASP A 364 -26.26 -15.73 -6.22
CA ASP A 364 -25.84 -15.02 -5.00
C ASP A 364 -26.72 -13.76 -4.74
N VAL A 365 -27.46 -13.26 -5.72
CA VAL A 365 -28.40 -12.12 -5.58
C VAL A 365 -29.81 -12.58 -5.23
N GLU A 366 -30.28 -13.72 -5.77
CA GLU A 366 -31.57 -14.31 -5.39
C GLU A 366 -31.59 -14.81 -3.93
N GLU A 367 -30.50 -15.42 -3.45
CA GLU A 367 -30.40 -15.91 -2.06
C GLU A 367 -30.48 -14.76 -1.03
N VAL A 368 -30.06 -13.54 -1.42
CA VAL A 368 -30.16 -12.33 -0.59
C VAL A 368 -31.58 -11.75 -0.56
N VAL A 369 -32.41 -12.02 -1.58
CA VAL A 369 -33.81 -11.59 -1.62
C VAL A 369 -34.68 -12.50 -0.74
N GLU A 370 -34.49 -13.82 -0.78
CA GLU A 370 -35.26 -14.76 0.06
C GLU A 370 -35.00 -14.58 1.57
N LEU A 371 -33.80 -14.14 1.98
CA LEU A 371 -33.49 -13.84 3.38
C LEU A 371 -34.13 -12.55 3.91
N ARG A 372 -34.57 -11.62 3.04
CA ARG A 372 -35.30 -10.42 3.47
C ARG A 372 -36.75 -10.71 3.87
N ASP A 373 -37.36 -11.73 3.29
CA ASP A 373 -38.73 -12.13 3.60
C ASP A 373 -38.84 -12.92 4.92
N LEU A 374 -37.71 -13.39 5.46
CA LEU A 374 -37.63 -14.06 6.77
C LEU A 374 -37.62 -13.10 7.98
N PHE A 375 -37.52 -11.79 7.74
CA PHE A 375 -37.53 -10.76 8.79
C PHE A 375 -38.65 -9.71 8.60
N SER A 376 -39.71 -10.08 7.85
CA SER A 376 -40.94 -9.28 7.72
C SER A 376 -41.96 -9.62 8.80
#